data_AF-A0A925YV71-F1
#
_entry.id   AF-A0A925YV71-F1
#
_cell.length_a   1.000
_cell.length_b   1.000
_cell.length_c   1.000
_cell.angle_alpha   90.00
_cell.angle_beta   90.00
_cell.angle_gamma   90.00
#
_symmetry.space_group_name_H-M   'P 1'
#
loop_
_entity.id
_entity.type
_entity.pdbx_description
1 polymer ?
#
loop_
_entity_poly.entity_id
_entity_poly.type
_entity_poly.pdbx_seq_one_letter_code
_entity_poly.pdbx_strand_id
1 'polypeptide(L)'
;MGDIVLIGGAVSFTLLLIGIFFAVQESRADSFHIFDYFFLAAIVLTFGLANYLWFVAGSREVGKIVAIWVVGNVALGLYFRSVYTRYRPNT
;
A
#
# COMPACT_ATOMS: atom_id res chain seq x y z
N MET A 1 -3.22 10.09 20.25
CA MET A 1 -3.34 10.20 18.77
C MET A 1 -2.09 9.75 18.04
N GLY A 2 -0.88 10.09 18.52
CA GLY A 2 0.36 9.57 17.94
C GLY A 2 0.43 8.04 17.86
N ASP A 3 -0.08 7.34 18.87
CA ASP A 3 -0.05 5.86 18.92
C ASP A 3 -0.86 5.21 17.79
N ILE A 4 -2.01 5.78 17.44
CA ILE A 4 -2.88 5.25 16.36
C ILE A 4 -2.18 5.40 15.00
N VAL A 5 -1.47 6.52 14.80
CA VAL A 5 -0.70 6.78 13.58
C VAL A 5 0.52 5.86 13.50
N LEU A 6 1.20 5.64 14.62
CA LEU A 6 2.31 4.70 14.73
C LEU A 6 1.88 3.26 14.43
N ILE A 7 0.78 2.81 15.03
CA ILE A 7 0.23 1.46 14.80
C ILE A 7 -0.24 1.34 13.35
N GLY A 8 -1.01 2.30 12.85
CA GLY A 8 -1.50 2.28 11.46
C GLY A 8 -0.36 2.33 10.44
N GLY A 9 0.67 3.13 10.72
CA GLY A 9 1.90 3.18 9.92
C GLY A 9 2.67 1.87 9.95
N ALA A 10 2.87 1.27 11.13
CA ALA A 10 3.54 -0.02 11.27
C ALA A 10 2.80 -1.12 10.51
N VAL A 11 1.46 -1.20 10.65
CA VAL A 11 0.65 -2.18 9.91
C VAL A 11 0.74 -1.95 8.41
N SER A 12 0.61 -0.71 7.93
CA SER A 12 0.77 -0.39 6.51
C SER A 12 2.16 -0.76 5.99
N PHE A 13 3.20 -0.50 6.77
CA PHE A 13 4.58 -0.80 6.40
C PHE A 13 4.82 -2.30 6.34
N THR A 14 4.30 -3.07 7.30
CA THR A 14 4.35 -4.53 7.27
C THR A 14 3.62 -5.10 6.05
N LEU A 15 2.43 -4.58 5.72
CA LEU A 15 1.69 -4.99 4.52
C LEU A 15 2.49 -4.71 3.24
N LEU A 16 3.17 -3.56 3.16
CA LEU A 16 4.06 -3.25 2.04
C LEU A 16 5.22 -4.24 1.96
N LEU A 17 5.91 -4.52 3.07
CA LEU A 17 7.02 -5.48 3.08
C LEU A 17 6.59 -6.87 2.64
N ILE A 18 5.42 -7.33 3.11
CA ILE A 18 4.83 -8.60 2.69
C ILE A 18 4.50 -8.56 1.20
N GLY A 19 3.88 -7.49 0.71
CA GLY A 19 3.60 -7.30 -0.72
C GLY A 19 4.86 -7.35 -1.58
N ILE A 20 5.93 -6.66 -1.18
CA ILE A 20 7.22 -6.68 -1.88
C ILE A 20 7.84 -8.08 -1.84
N PHE A 21 7.81 -8.74 -0.68
CA PHE A 21 8.36 -10.09 -0.53
C PHE A 21 7.66 -11.10 -1.45
N PHE A 22 6.32 -11.10 -1.45
CA PHE A 22 5.55 -11.93 -2.37
C PHE A 22 5.78 -11.54 -3.82
N ALA A 23 5.87 -10.24 -4.13
CA ALA A 23 6.19 -9.80 -5.49
C ALA A 23 7.52 -10.42 -5.96
N VAL A 24 8.57 -10.32 -5.15
CA VAL A 24 9.90 -10.88 -5.47
C VAL A 24 9.87 -12.41 -5.60
N GLN A 25 9.09 -13.12 -4.79
CA GLN A 25 8.98 -14.59 -4.87
C GLN A 25 8.10 -15.08 -6.03
N GLU A 26 7.11 -14.31 -6.44
CA GLU A 26 6.15 -14.68 -7.47
C GLU A 26 6.80 -14.55 -8.86
N SER A 27 7.39 -15.64 -9.36
CA SER A 27 7.94 -15.72 -10.72
C SER A 27 6.89 -16.10 -11.78
N ARG A 28 5.61 -16.24 -11.41
CA ARG A 28 4.55 -16.69 -12.33
C ARG A 28 3.81 -15.49 -12.91
N ALA A 29 3.75 -15.43 -14.25
CA ALA A 29 2.99 -14.45 -15.00
C ALA A 29 1.48 -14.76 -14.97
N ASP A 30 0.85 -14.51 -13.82
CA ASP A 30 -0.61 -14.59 -13.70
C ASP A 30 -1.27 -13.21 -13.86
N SER A 31 -2.57 -13.16 -14.10
CA SER A 31 -3.28 -11.90 -14.34
C SER A 31 -3.53 -11.09 -13.06
N PHE A 32 -3.58 -11.78 -11.92
CA PHE A 32 -3.74 -11.23 -10.58
C PHE A 32 -2.71 -11.86 -9.67
N HIS A 33 -1.78 -11.05 -9.16
CA HIS A 33 -0.74 -11.56 -8.30
C HIS A 33 -1.17 -11.43 -6.84
N ILE A 34 -0.72 -12.36 -5.99
CA ILE A 34 -1.02 -12.33 -4.56
C ILE A 34 -0.53 -11.02 -3.93
N PHE A 35 0.58 -10.46 -4.42
CA PHE A 35 1.09 -9.18 -3.95
C PHE A 35 0.13 -8.01 -4.17
N ASP A 36 -0.69 -8.02 -5.23
CA ASP A 36 -1.63 -6.93 -5.54
C ASP A 36 -2.62 -6.71 -4.39
N TYR A 37 -3.05 -7.79 -3.74
CA TYR A 37 -3.95 -7.74 -2.59
C TYR A 37 -3.29 -7.07 -1.38
N PHE A 38 -1.99 -7.28 -1.16
CA PHE A 38 -1.27 -6.66 -0.05
C PHE A 38 -1.07 -5.15 -0.26
N PHE A 39 -0.72 -4.72 -1.47
CA PHE A 39 -0.66 -3.29 -1.78
C PHE A 39 -2.04 -2.65 -1.68
N LEU A 40 -3.09 -3.30 -2.19
CA LEU A 40 -4.45 -2.79 -2.08
C LEU A 40 -4.92 -2.68 -0.61
N ALA A 41 -4.63 -3.69 0.21
CA ALA A 41 -4.93 -3.65 1.64
C ALA A 41 -4.20 -2.49 2.33
N ALA A 42 -2.92 -2.28 2.02
CA ALA A 42 -2.14 -1.16 2.55
C ALA A 42 -2.73 0.20 2.13
N ILE A 43 -3.18 0.34 0.89
CA ILE A 43 -3.81 1.57 0.35
C ILE A 43 -5.14 1.84 1.06
N VAL A 44 -6.02 0.83 1.16
CA VAL A 44 -7.33 0.97 1.81
C VAL A 44 -7.17 1.35 3.29
N LEU A 45 -6.20 0.73 3.97
CA LEU A 45 -5.94 0.98 5.37
C LEU A 45 -5.40 2.40 5.60
N THR A 46 -4.41 2.86 4.83
CA THR A 46 -3.89 4.22 4.97
C THR A 46 -4.89 5.28 4.54
N PHE A 47 -5.71 5.00 3.51
CA PHE A 47 -6.76 5.90 3.08
C PHE A 47 -7.86 6.02 4.14
N GLY A 48 -8.32 4.91 4.71
CA GLY A 48 -9.27 4.91 5.81
C GLY A 48 -8.75 5.66 7.02
N LEU A 49 -7.48 5.45 7.38
CA LEU A 49 -6.83 6.14 8.49
C LEU A 49 -6.71 7.65 8.26
N ALA A 50 -6.32 8.08 7.06
CA ALA A 50 -6.24 9.49 6.69
C ALA A 50 -7.60 10.19 6.81
N ASN A 51 -8.66 9.55 6.31
CA ASN A 51 -10.02 10.07 6.40
C ASN A 51 -10.54 10.09 7.85
N TYR A 52 -10.26 9.05 8.63
CA TYR A 52 -10.60 9.02 10.06
C TYR A 52 -9.93 10.18 10.82
N LEU A 53 -8.64 10.41 10.58
CA LEU A 53 -7.90 11.50 11.21
C LEU A 53 -8.43 12.89 10.80
N TRP A 54 -8.85 13.03 9.54
CA TRP A 54 -9.35 14.28 9.00
C TRP A 54 -10.77 14.62 9.46
N PHE A 55 -11.70 13.66 9.34
CA PHE A 55 -13.13 13.88 9.56
C PHE A 55 -13.59 13.57 10.98
N VAL A 56 -13.02 12.54 11.63
CA VAL A 56 -13.50 12.07 12.95
C VAL A 56 -12.63 12.61 14.07
N ALA A 57 -11.30 12.49 13.96
CA ALA A 57 -10.37 12.90 15.01
C ALA A 57 -10.07 14.42 15.01
N GLY A 58 -10.44 15.14 13.95
CA GLY A 58 -10.19 16.59 13.81
C GLY A 58 -8.71 16.98 13.64
N SER A 59 -7.80 16.01 13.53
CA SER A 59 -6.35 16.22 13.39
C SER A 59 -5.95 16.33 11.92
N ARG A 60 -6.37 17.42 11.29
CA ARG A 60 -6.20 17.64 9.84
C ARG A 60 -4.74 17.62 9.38
N GLU A 61 -3.81 18.22 10.12
CA GLU A 61 -2.38 18.21 9.75
C GLU A 61 -1.81 16.79 9.68
N VAL A 62 -2.12 15.97 10.67
CA VAL A 62 -1.69 14.57 10.72
C VAL A 62 -2.38 13.75 9.61
N GLY A 63 -3.66 14.02 9.35
CA GLY A 63 -4.40 13.41 8.24
C GLY A 63 -3.77 13.70 6.87
N LYS A 64 -3.25 14.92 6.62
CA LYS A 64 -2.51 15.24 5.37
C LYS A 64 -1.27 14.38 5.22
N ILE A 65 -0.49 14.21 6.30
CA ILE A 65 0.73 13.42 6.27
C ILE A 65 0.40 11.96 5.95
N VAL A 66 -0.62 11.39 6.57
CA VAL A 66 -1.06 10.01 6.28
C VAL A 66 -1.62 9.90 4.86
N ALA A 67 -2.27 10.93 4.32
CA ALA A 67 -2.72 10.94 2.92
C ALA A 67 -1.57 10.84 1.90
N ILE A 68 -0.39 11.40 2.22
CA ILE A 68 0.82 11.24 1.38
C ILE A 68 1.25 9.76 1.33
N TRP A 69 1.07 9.00 2.42
CA TRP A 69 1.39 7.57 2.44
C TRP A 69 0.52 6.78 1.48
N VAL A 70 -0.75 7.16 1.32
CA VAL A 70 -1.67 6.55 0.34
C VAL A 70 -1.08 6.66 -1.07
N VAL A 71 -0.63 7.86 -1.46
CA VAL A 71 -0.03 8.10 -2.78
C VAL A 71 1.23 7.25 -2.97
N GLY A 72 2.08 7.15 -1.94
CA GLY A 72 3.26 6.28 -1.96
C GLY A 72 2.92 4.80 -2.14
N ASN A 73 1.92 4.30 -1.39
CA ASN A 73 1.46 2.91 -1.48
C ASN A 73 0.89 2.59 -2.87
N VAL A 74 0.12 3.51 -3.46
CA VAL A 74 -0.42 3.39 -4.82
C VAL A 74 0.71 3.35 -5.85
N ALA A 75 1.67 4.28 -5.76
CA ALA A 75 2.79 4.34 -6.69
C ALA A 75 3.64 3.06 -6.65
N LEU A 76 3.92 2.54 -5.45
CA LEU A 76 4.65 1.27 -5.28
C LEU A 76 3.87 0.08 -5.83
N GLY A 77 2.57 -0.04 -5.52
CA GLY A 77 1.73 -1.12 -6.04
C GLY A 77 1.68 -1.13 -7.57
N LEU A 78 1.50 0.04 -8.18
CA LEU A 78 1.53 0.19 -9.63
C LEU A 78 2.91 -0.09 -10.23
N TYR A 79 3.99 0.30 -9.56
CA TYR A 79 5.35 0.00 -9.99
C TYR A 79 5.56 -1.50 -10.12
N PHE A 80 5.35 -2.26 -9.04
CA PHE A 80 5.52 -3.72 -9.08
C PHE A 80 4.61 -4.35 -10.13
N ARG A 81 3.32 -3.99 -10.16
CA ARG A 81 2.40 -4.51 -11.19
C ARG A 81 2.90 -4.24 -12.62
N SER A 82 3.42 -3.05 -12.88
CA SER A 82 3.95 -2.69 -14.20
C SER A 82 5.19 -3.51 -14.59
N VAL A 83 6.07 -3.77 -13.61
CA VAL A 83 7.29 -4.58 -13.81
C VAL A 83 6.92 -6.01 -14.18
N TYR A 84 6.02 -6.66 -13.44
CA TYR A 84 5.61 -8.04 -13.72
C TYR A 84 4.77 -8.17 -14.99
N THR A 85 3.92 -7.19 -15.30
CA THR A 85 3.13 -7.20 -16.54
C THR A 85 4.03 -7.08 -17.78
N ARG A 86 5.12 -6.29 -17.71
CA ARG A 86 6.06 -6.12 -18.83
C ARG A 86 7.03 -7.30 -19.00
N TYR A 87 7.19 -8.15 -17.99
CA TYR A 87 8.03 -9.35 -18.07
C TYR A 87 7.34 -10.54 -18.74
N ARG A 88 6.28 -10.31 -19.52
CA ARG A 88 5.69 -11.36 -20.37
C ARG A 88 6.57 -11.49 -21.62
N PRO A 89 7.43 -12.51 -21.76
CA PRO A 89 8.19 -12.68 -22.98
C PRO A 89 7.21 -12.87 -24.14
N ASN A 90 7.32 -11.99 -25.13
CA ASN A 90 6.62 -12.15 -26.40
C ASN A 90 7.11 -13.49 -26.99
N THR A 91 6.23 -14.48 -26.96
CA THR A 91 6.41 -15.73 -27.72
C THR A 91 6.03 -15.48 -29.17
#